data_AF-A0A654ZPF6-F1
#
_entry.id   AF-A0A654ZPF6-F1
#
_cell.length_a   1.000
_cell.length_b   1.000
_cell.length_c   1.000
_cell.angle_alpha   90.00
_cell.angle_beta   90.00
_cell.angle_gamma   90.00
#
_symmetry.space_group_name_H-M   'P 1'
#
loop_
_entity.id
_entity.type
_entity.pdbx_description
1 polymer ?
#
loop_
_entity_poly.entity_id
_entity_poly.type
_entity_poly.pdbx_seq_one_letter_code
_entity_poly.pdbx_strand_id
1 'polypeptide(L)'
;MLAIGVLVGVQGHSAAPQRAAVSALPMAQVGTQLLASTVSISGEPWGTFINLRCVCLAPPYASHDTLAMVVVGRDGSQTRLATWLAEPGHTATPAGSISTPVDQIAAVQVVAADTGQVLLQRSL
;
A
#
# COMPACT_ATOMS: atom_id res chain seq x y z
N MET A 1 -23.53 -54.30 22.03
CA MET A 1 -23.79 -53.04 22.76
C MET A 1 -23.54 -51.89 21.81
N LEU A 2 -24.60 -51.30 21.28
CA LEU A 2 -24.56 -50.13 20.38
C LEU A 2 -24.42 -48.89 21.27
N ALA A 3 -23.39 -48.06 21.07
CA ALA A 3 -23.25 -46.79 21.77
C ALA A 3 -23.44 -45.65 20.76
N ILE A 4 -24.56 -44.93 20.90
CA ILE A 4 -24.88 -43.72 20.16
C ILE A 4 -24.20 -42.56 20.89
N GLY A 5 -23.22 -41.92 20.27
CA GLY A 5 -22.63 -40.68 20.75
C GLY A 5 -23.29 -39.48 20.06
N VAL A 6 -24.07 -38.70 20.81
CA VAL A 6 -24.60 -37.41 20.33
C VAL A 6 -23.54 -36.33 20.56
N LEU A 7 -23.01 -35.77 19.48
CA LEU A 7 -22.17 -34.56 19.53
C LEU A 7 -23.08 -33.34 19.45
N VAL A 8 -23.22 -32.62 20.57
CA VAL A 8 -23.87 -31.31 20.63
C VAL A 8 -22.87 -30.27 20.11
N GLY A 9 -23.07 -29.81 18.87
CA GLY A 9 -22.29 -28.71 18.30
C GLY A 9 -22.73 -27.38 18.90
N VAL A 10 -21.93 -26.82 19.81
CA VAL A 10 -22.03 -25.41 20.18
C VAL A 10 -21.46 -24.59 19.02
N GLN A 11 -22.34 -24.03 18.19
CA GLN A 11 -22.01 -23.02 17.18
C GLN A 11 -21.62 -21.72 17.90
N GLY A 12 -20.35 -21.64 18.33
CA GLY A 12 -19.73 -20.39 18.74
C GLY A 12 -19.62 -19.49 17.52
N HIS A 13 -20.55 -18.54 17.40
CA HIS A 13 -20.52 -17.51 16.37
C HIS A 13 -19.30 -16.64 16.63
N SER A 14 -18.17 -17.01 16.03
CA SER A 14 -16.98 -16.18 16.00
C SER A 14 -17.31 -14.98 15.12
N ALA A 15 -17.70 -13.87 15.74
CA ALA A 15 -17.79 -12.59 15.06
C ALA A 15 -16.42 -12.34 14.41
N ALA A 16 -16.36 -12.42 13.08
CA ALA A 16 -15.15 -12.07 12.36
C ALA A 16 -14.77 -10.65 12.80
N PRO A 17 -13.52 -10.40 13.24
CA PRO A 17 -13.11 -9.05 13.60
C PRO A 17 -13.38 -8.17 12.38
N GLN A 18 -14.24 -7.16 12.56
CA GLN A 18 -14.48 -6.15 11.56
C GLN A 18 -13.12 -5.52 11.28
N ARG A 19 -12.49 -5.89 10.16
CA ARG A 19 -11.19 -5.36 9.74
C ARG A 19 -11.39 -3.87 9.59
N ALA A 20 -10.90 -3.10 10.57
CA ALA A 20 -11.03 -1.65 10.59
C ALA A 20 -10.59 -1.13 9.22
N ALA A 21 -11.42 -0.30 8.59
CA ALA A 21 -11.08 0.29 7.32
C ALA A 21 -9.75 1.06 7.50
N VAL A 22 -8.70 0.55 6.86
CA VAL A 22 -7.38 1.18 6.89
C VAL A 22 -7.53 2.52 6.21
N SER A 23 -7.39 3.61 6.97
CA SER A 23 -7.60 4.96 6.43
C SER A 23 -6.65 5.22 5.27
N ALA A 24 -7.20 5.54 4.09
CA ALA A 24 -6.41 5.93 2.93
C ALA A 24 -5.96 7.39 3.09
N LEU A 25 -4.65 7.61 3.15
CA LEU A 25 -4.04 8.90 3.39
C LEU A 25 -3.60 9.55 2.07
N PRO A 26 -3.88 10.84 1.84
CA PRO A 26 -3.40 11.52 0.64
C PRO A 26 -1.87 11.70 0.68
N MET A 27 -1.24 11.56 -0.49
CA MET A 27 0.18 11.84 -0.69
C MET A 27 0.39 13.28 -1.16
N ALA A 28 1.44 13.92 -0.66
CA ALA A 28 1.88 15.23 -1.12
C ALA A 28 2.55 15.11 -2.49
N GLN A 29 2.26 16.07 -3.37
CA GLN A 29 2.90 16.23 -4.66
C GLN A 29 4.24 16.96 -4.49
N VAL A 30 5.36 16.27 -4.75
CA VAL A 30 6.72 16.79 -4.52
C VAL A 30 7.41 17.15 -5.84
N GLY A 31 7.45 16.20 -6.77
CA GLY A 31 8.17 16.36 -8.05
C GLY A 31 7.25 16.53 -9.26
N THR A 32 5.94 16.41 -9.08
CA THR A 32 4.97 16.50 -10.18
C THR A 32 3.58 16.87 -9.68
N GLN A 33 2.79 17.53 -10.53
CA GLN A 33 1.36 17.76 -10.34
C GLN A 33 0.49 16.83 -11.21
N LEU A 34 1.12 16.02 -12.07
CA LEU A 34 0.44 15.13 -13.02
C LEU A 34 0.08 13.77 -12.42
N LEU A 35 0.40 13.54 -11.15
CA LEU A 35 0.05 12.33 -10.41
C LEU A 35 -0.70 12.70 -9.14
N ALA A 36 -1.72 11.94 -8.80
CA ALA A 36 -2.37 11.98 -7.50
C ALA A 36 -2.43 10.58 -6.91
N SER A 37 -2.24 10.44 -5.59
CA SER A 37 -2.31 9.14 -4.95
C SER A 37 -2.79 9.19 -3.51
N THR A 38 -3.38 8.09 -3.08
CA THR A 38 -3.62 7.78 -1.67
C THR A 38 -2.90 6.51 -1.28
N VAL A 39 -2.50 6.41 -0.02
CA VAL A 39 -1.82 5.24 0.54
C VAL A 39 -2.51 4.80 1.82
N SER A 40 -2.80 3.50 1.91
CA SER A 40 -3.25 2.82 3.12
C SER A 40 -2.09 2.03 3.68
N ILE A 41 -1.84 2.19 4.98
CA ILE A 41 -0.72 1.55 5.69
C ILE A 41 -1.29 0.82 6.89
N SER A 42 -1.04 -0.49 6.96
CA SER A 42 -1.50 -1.36 8.04
C SER A 42 -0.30 -1.98 8.73
N GLY A 43 -0.21 -1.77 10.05
CA GLY A 43 0.70 -2.55 10.88
C GLY A 43 0.18 -3.96 11.08
N GLU A 44 1.03 -4.94 10.88
CA GLU A 44 0.76 -6.36 11.06
C GLU A 44 1.80 -6.95 12.04
N PRO A 45 1.53 -8.07 12.71
CA PRO A 45 2.49 -8.66 13.66
C PRO A 45 3.85 -9.01 13.04
N TRP A 46 3.88 -9.22 11.72
CA TRP A 46 5.08 -9.54 10.95
C TRP A 46 5.74 -8.33 10.29
N GLY A 47 5.16 -7.13 10.39
CA GLY A 47 5.68 -5.92 9.75
C GLY A 47 4.57 -4.96 9.29
N THR A 48 4.62 -4.55 8.04
CA THR A 48 3.68 -3.57 7.47
C THR A 48 3.17 -4.02 6.10
N PHE A 49 1.86 -3.90 5.90
CA PHE A 49 1.23 -4.00 4.59
C PHE A 49 0.90 -2.59 4.07
N ILE A 50 1.25 -2.33 2.81
CA ILE A 50 1.06 -1.03 2.16
C ILE A 50 0.29 -1.25 0.87
N ASN A 51 -0.78 -0.49 0.71
CA ASN A 51 -1.59 -0.46 -0.49
C ASN A 51 -1.71 0.98 -0.99
N LEU A 52 -1.43 1.20 -2.26
CA LEU A 52 -1.44 2.52 -2.86
C LEU A 52 -2.46 2.56 -3.98
N ARG A 53 -3.13 3.69 -4.16
CA ARG A 53 -4.00 3.99 -5.31
C ARG A 53 -3.41 5.19 -6.03
N CYS A 54 -2.97 4.98 -7.26
CA CYS A 54 -2.33 6.00 -8.09
C CYS A 54 -3.18 6.33 -9.31
N VAL A 55 -3.36 7.61 -9.57
CA VAL A 55 -4.05 8.12 -10.77
C VAL A 55 -3.09 9.02 -11.53
N CYS A 56 -2.96 8.73 -12.82
CA CYS A 56 -2.26 9.60 -13.76
C CYS A 56 -3.23 10.65 -14.28
N LEU A 57 -2.93 11.92 -13.99
CA LEU A 57 -3.68 13.11 -14.41
C LEU A 57 -3.10 13.73 -15.69
N ALA A 58 -2.03 13.15 -16.23
CA ALA A 58 -1.45 13.61 -17.48
C ALA A 58 -2.45 13.45 -18.64
N PRO A 59 -2.33 14.26 -19.71
CA PRO A 59 -3.13 14.07 -20.91
C PRO A 59 -2.94 12.67 -21.51
N PRO A 60 -3.94 12.13 -22.24
CA PRO A 60 -3.90 10.75 -22.76
C PRO A 60 -2.80 10.49 -23.80
N TYR A 61 -2.19 11.55 -24.34
CA TYR A 61 -1.08 11.49 -25.30
C TYR A 61 0.30 11.67 -24.63
N ALA A 62 0.33 11.86 -23.31
CA ALA A 62 1.59 11.95 -22.57
C ALA A 62 2.29 10.58 -22.54
N SER A 63 3.62 10.60 -22.49
CA SER A 63 4.40 9.36 -22.31
C SER A 63 3.99 8.67 -21.01
N HIS A 64 3.96 7.34 -21.03
CA HIS A 64 3.73 6.55 -19.84
C HIS A 64 5.02 6.48 -19.02
N ASP A 65 4.93 6.86 -17.75
CA ASP A 65 6.06 6.81 -16.83
C ASP A 65 6.06 5.49 -16.05
N THR A 66 7.21 4.83 -15.95
CA THR A 66 7.37 3.69 -15.05
C THR A 66 7.63 4.21 -13.65
N LEU A 67 6.77 3.85 -12.70
CA LEU A 67 6.81 4.31 -11.32
C LEU A 67 7.15 3.16 -10.37
N ALA A 68 7.70 3.51 -9.21
CA ALA A 68 7.97 2.57 -8.14
C ALA A 68 7.47 3.09 -6.78
N MET A 69 6.96 2.17 -5.97
CA MET A 69 6.59 2.43 -4.58
C MET A 69 7.78 2.08 -3.71
N VAL A 70 8.27 3.05 -2.96
CA VAL A 70 9.44 2.92 -2.09
C VAL A 70 9.06 3.28 -0.67
N VAL A 71 9.46 2.44 0.27
CA VAL A 71 9.39 2.73 1.71
C VAL A 71 10.74 3.26 2.15
N VAL A 72 10.71 4.38 2.86
CA VAL A 72 11.88 4.99 3.48
C VAL A 72 11.83 4.72 4.98
N GLY A 73 12.81 4.00 5.52
CA GLY A 73 12.97 3.77 6.95
C GLY A 73 13.44 5.03 7.68
N ARG A 74 13.18 5.12 8.98
CA ARG A 74 13.72 6.20 9.84
C ARG A 74 15.25 6.17 9.96
N ASP A 75 15.87 5.03 9.63
CA ASP A 75 17.31 4.84 9.48
C ASP A 75 17.86 5.34 8.12
N GLY A 76 16.99 5.80 7.22
CA GLY A 76 17.33 6.24 5.87
C GLY A 76 17.40 5.11 4.83
N SER A 77 17.14 3.86 5.23
CA SER A 77 17.04 2.74 4.29
C SER A 77 15.90 2.95 3.30
N GLN A 78 16.06 2.45 2.07
CA GLN A 78 15.04 2.54 1.03
C GLN A 78 14.74 1.15 0.47
N THR A 79 13.48 0.75 0.49
CA THR A 79 13.03 -0.55 0.00
C THR A 79 11.95 -0.37 -1.05
N ARG A 80 12.19 -0.87 -2.27
CA ARG A 80 11.22 -0.85 -3.37
C ARG A 80 10.25 -2.02 -3.22
N LEU A 81 8.96 -1.74 -3.07
CA LEU A 81 7.93 -2.76 -2.85
C LEU A 81 7.21 -3.17 -4.13
N ALA A 82 6.99 -2.23 -5.06
CA ALA A 82 6.27 -2.48 -6.30
C ALA A 82 6.78 -1.55 -7.40
N THR A 83 6.66 -1.99 -8.66
CA THR A 83 6.92 -1.19 -9.86
C THR A 83 5.76 -1.38 -10.82
N TRP A 84 5.28 -0.30 -11.44
CA TRP A 84 4.16 -0.32 -12.37
C TRP A 84 4.28 0.78 -13.43
N LEU A 85 3.50 0.66 -14.50
CA LEU A 85 3.37 1.70 -15.51
C LEU A 85 2.20 2.64 -15.15
N ALA A 86 2.43 3.95 -15.19
CA ALA A 86 1.38 4.95 -15.00
C ALA A 86 0.73 5.28 -16.33
N GLU A 87 -0.45 4.72 -16.56
CA GLU A 87 -1.25 4.94 -17.77
C GLU A 87 -2.33 6.01 -17.52
N PRO A 88 -2.36 7.12 -18.29
CA PRO A 88 -3.45 8.08 -18.28
C PRO A 88 -4.82 7.40 -18.44
N GLY A 89 -5.81 7.87 -17.67
CA GLY A 89 -7.17 7.33 -17.70
C GLY A 89 -7.37 6.02 -16.93
N HIS A 90 -6.31 5.41 -16.41
CA HIS A 90 -6.38 4.23 -15.55
C HIS A 90 -5.93 4.53 -14.12
N THR A 91 -6.46 3.75 -13.17
CA THR A 91 -6.03 3.80 -11.78
C THR A 91 -5.21 2.56 -11.47
N ALA A 92 -3.95 2.76 -11.11
CA ALA A 92 -3.08 1.67 -10.65
C ALA A 92 -3.27 1.46 -9.14
N THR A 93 -3.27 0.19 -8.69
CA THR A 93 -3.37 -0.16 -7.27
C THR A 93 -2.21 -1.05 -6.81
N PRO A 94 -0.96 -0.56 -6.82
CA PRO A 94 0.18 -1.35 -6.36
C PRO A 94 0.12 -1.57 -4.85
N ALA A 95 0.50 -2.77 -4.43
CA ALA A 95 0.55 -3.17 -3.03
C ALA A 95 1.83 -3.97 -2.75
N GLY A 96 2.26 -3.96 -1.49
CA GLY A 96 3.42 -4.71 -1.04
C GLY A 96 3.49 -4.83 0.47
N SER A 97 4.37 -5.71 0.93
CA SER A 97 4.64 -5.93 2.34
C SER A 97 6.12 -5.77 2.65
N ILE A 98 6.43 -5.36 3.87
CA ILE A 98 7.79 -5.26 4.40
C ILE A 98 7.80 -5.70 5.86
N SER A 99 8.89 -6.30 6.33
CA SER A 99 9.04 -6.70 7.74
C SER A 99 9.23 -5.52 8.69
N THR A 100 9.54 -4.33 8.17
CA THR A 100 9.71 -3.10 8.95
C THR A 100 8.38 -2.69 9.60
N PRO A 101 8.34 -2.52 10.94
CA PRO A 101 7.17 -1.98 11.64
C PRO A 101 6.83 -0.55 11.22
N VAL A 102 5.54 -0.16 11.28
CA VAL A 102 5.06 1.17 10.83
C VAL A 102 5.76 2.32 11.56
N ASP A 103 6.04 2.17 12.85
CA ASP A 103 6.75 3.17 13.66
C ASP A 103 8.21 3.38 13.23
N GLN A 104 8.78 2.46 12.46
CA GLN A 104 10.12 2.57 11.89
C GLN A 104 10.11 3.07 10.43
N ILE A 105 8.93 3.31 9.84
CA ILE A 105 8.80 3.91 8.51
C ILE A 105 8.74 5.43 8.67
N ALA A 106 9.63 6.13 7.95
CA ALA A 106 9.64 7.59 7.89
C ALA A 106 8.69 8.11 6.80
N ALA A 107 8.66 7.44 5.65
CA ALA A 107 7.80 7.83 4.54
C ALA A 107 7.50 6.67 3.60
N VAL A 108 6.38 6.81 2.88
CA VAL A 108 6.09 6.05 1.66
C VAL A 108 6.16 7.01 0.48
N GLN A 109 6.88 6.64 -0.56
CA GLN A 109 7.14 7.46 -1.74
C GLN A 109 6.69 6.76 -3.01
N VAL A 110 6.26 7.56 -3.98
CA VAL A 110 6.19 7.16 -5.38
C VAL A 110 7.33 7.88 -6.10
N VAL A 111 8.19 7.11 -6.74
CA VAL A 111 9.36 7.60 -7.47
C VAL A 111 9.29 7.22 -8.94
N ALA A 112 9.94 7.99 -9.81
CA ALA A 112 10.23 7.54 -11.16
C ALA A 112 11.19 6.33 -11.07
N ALA A 113 10.84 5.21 -11.69
CA ALA A 113 11.58 3.95 -11.52
C ALA A 113 13.00 4.02 -12.09
N ASP A 114 13.19 4.80 -13.16
CA ASP A 114 14.45 4.94 -13.90
C ASP A 114 15.43 5.91 -13.22
N THR A 115 14.94 7.05 -12.71
CA THR A 115 15.78 8.11 -12.14
C THR A 115 15.81 8.11 -10.62
N GLY A 116 14.86 7.45 -9.97
CA GLY A 116 14.68 7.52 -8.51
C GLY A 116 14.14 8.85 -8.01
N GLN A 117 13.74 9.77 -8.89
CA GLN A 117 13.18 11.06 -8.50
C GLN A 117 11.88 10.88 -7.72
N VAL A 118 11.78 11.50 -6.54
CA VAL A 118 10.56 11.49 -5.74
C VAL A 118 9.49 12.37 -6.39
N LEU A 119 8.35 11.76 -6.72
CA LEU A 119 7.22 12.42 -7.37
C LEU A 119 6.12 12.72 -6.36
N LEU A 120 5.76 11.73 -5.55
CA LEU A 120 4.79 11.83 -4.47
C LEU A 120 5.36 11.30 -3.16
N GLN A 121 4.93 11.85 -2.04
CA GLN A 121 5.38 11.41 -0.72
C GLN A 121 4.27 11.47 0.33
N ARG A 122 4.25 10.46 1.21
CA ARG A 122 3.52 10.48 2.47
C ARG A 122 4.51 10.26 3.62
N SER A 123 4.72 11.28 4.45
CA SER A 123 5.49 11.14 5.69
C SER A 123 4.60 10.56 6.81
N LEU A 124 5.23 9.86 7.76
CA LEU A 124 4.60 9.22 8.93
C LEU A 124 5.15 9.73 10.27
#